data_AF-A0A392NHY0-F1
#
_entry.id   AF-A0A392NHY0-F1
#
_cell.length_a   1.000
_cell.length_b   1.000
_cell.length_c   1.000
_cell.angle_alpha   90.00
_cell.angle_beta   90.00
_cell.angle_gamma   90.00
#
_symmetry.space_group_name_H-M   'P 1'
#
loop_
_entity.id
_entity.type
_entity.pdbx_description
1 polymer ?
#
loop_
_entity_poly.entity_id
_entity_poly.type
_entity_poly.pdbx_seq_one_letter_code
_entity_poly.pdbx_strand_id
1 'polypeptide(L)'
;MTDPRLERYNVIILDDAHERTLATDVLFGFLKGVLENRPDLKLVVMSDLFAVPTLVEYFLGDYMRPKLWVPGRSHMVEIVHTQEPVRSHLVSAISRVMQIHRFEPAGDILVFLIWEAMQQKIYEPAPPPVIEGGPPGRKIVVSTSIAETSLKIDGIVYVIDPGFVEQIFYNPRARVESLSVTGISYASAEKRSLCAGRTQPGKCFRLYTSVPNLAGVAYPEILRSNLFNTVLTLKKLGIEDLVHFDYMDPPAPVTLMHALNVLSCLGALDDEGNLTPLGEIMSEFPLDPQMSKMLVVSPEFNCSNEI
;
A
#
# COMPACT_ATOMS: atom_id res chain seq x y z
N MET A 1 6.73 -0.12 -24.52
CA MET A 1 5.35 -0.56 -24.17
C MET A 1 4.51 -0.57 -25.45
N THR A 2 3.75 -1.63 -25.74
CA THR A 2 3.12 -1.80 -27.07
C THR A 2 1.79 -1.04 -27.27
N ASP A 3 1.26 -0.35 -26.24
CA ASP A 3 -0.06 0.33 -26.32
C ASP A 3 -0.17 1.57 -25.39
N PRO A 4 0.47 2.71 -25.72
CA PRO A 4 0.40 3.94 -24.92
C PRO A 4 -0.97 4.61 -24.89
N ARG A 5 -1.89 4.22 -25.80
CA ARG A 5 -3.26 4.76 -25.86
C ARG A 5 -4.27 3.85 -25.17
N LEU A 6 -3.83 2.72 -24.64
CA LEU A 6 -4.66 1.70 -23.98
C LEU A 6 -5.82 1.27 -24.88
N GLU A 7 -5.58 1.11 -26.18
CA GLU A 7 -6.60 0.84 -27.19
C GLU A 7 -7.35 -0.47 -26.96
N ARG A 8 -6.73 -1.40 -26.23
CA ARG A 8 -7.34 -2.67 -25.84
C ARG A 8 -8.46 -2.55 -24.80
N TYR A 9 -8.61 -1.39 -24.16
CA TYR A 9 -9.52 -1.19 -23.04
C TYR A 9 -10.54 -0.09 -23.34
N ASN A 10 -11.82 -0.35 -23.02
CA ASN A 10 -12.86 0.69 -23.03
C ASN A 10 -13.16 1.22 -21.62
N VAL A 11 -12.81 0.45 -20.59
CA VAL A 11 -13.01 0.81 -19.18
C VAL A 11 -11.78 0.37 -18.39
N ILE A 12 -11.27 1.25 -17.54
CA ILE A 12 -10.20 0.97 -16.58
C ILE A 12 -10.76 1.22 -15.19
N ILE A 13 -10.53 0.27 -14.29
CA ILE A 13 -10.90 0.36 -12.88
C ILE A 13 -9.61 0.36 -12.07
N LEU A 14 -9.39 1.41 -11.31
CA LEU A 14 -8.30 1.51 -10.34
C LEU A 14 -8.88 1.20 -8.97
N ASP A 15 -8.54 0.06 -8.40
CA ASP A 15 -8.94 -0.32 -7.06
C ASP A 15 -7.92 0.12 -6.02
N ASP A 16 -8.35 0.24 -4.76
CA ASP A 16 -7.52 0.62 -3.62
C ASP A 16 -6.67 1.89 -3.84
N ALA A 17 -7.23 2.89 -4.53
CA ALA A 17 -6.56 4.16 -4.85
C ALA A 17 -6.04 4.93 -3.63
N HIS A 18 -6.56 4.64 -2.44
CA HIS A 18 -6.13 5.21 -1.17
C HIS A 18 -4.78 4.70 -0.68
N GLU A 19 -4.29 3.55 -1.19
CA GLU A 19 -2.97 3.01 -0.83
C GLU A 19 -1.83 3.90 -1.38
N ARG A 20 -2.12 4.72 -2.41
CA ARG A 20 -1.19 5.72 -2.98
C ARG A 20 0.21 5.14 -3.23
N THR A 21 0.25 3.98 -3.87
CA THR A 21 1.50 3.31 -4.28
C THR A 21 2.16 4.08 -5.42
N LEU A 22 3.46 3.88 -5.61
CA LEU A 22 4.21 4.48 -6.73
C LEU A 22 3.55 4.20 -8.10
N ALA A 23 3.16 2.94 -8.33
CA ALA A 23 2.56 2.53 -9.59
C ALA A 23 1.19 3.17 -9.81
N THR A 24 0.36 3.22 -8.76
CA THR A 24 -0.97 3.84 -8.81
C THR A 24 -0.87 5.34 -9.11
N ASP A 25 0.04 6.06 -8.45
CA ASP A 25 0.24 7.50 -8.64
C ASP A 25 0.77 7.85 -10.04
N VAL A 26 1.71 7.07 -10.56
CA VAL A 26 2.18 7.23 -11.95
C VAL A 26 1.04 6.98 -12.93
N LEU A 27 0.23 5.94 -12.67
CA LEU A 27 -0.90 5.58 -13.51
C LEU A 27 -1.98 6.66 -13.50
N PHE A 28 -2.20 7.36 -12.39
CA PHE A 28 -3.11 8.49 -12.31
C PHE A 28 -2.74 9.61 -13.30
N GLY A 29 -1.50 10.10 -13.25
CA GLY A 29 -1.04 11.17 -14.15
C GLY A 29 -1.04 10.73 -15.62
N PHE A 30 -0.63 9.49 -15.88
CA PHE A 30 -0.64 8.92 -17.23
C PHE A 30 -2.08 8.83 -17.78
N LEU A 31 -3.03 8.29 -17.01
CA LEU A 31 -4.41 8.14 -17.44
C LEU A 31 -5.12 9.48 -17.64
N LYS A 32 -4.79 10.52 -16.86
CA LYS A 32 -5.34 11.86 -17.10
C LYS A 32 -4.98 12.36 -18.51
N GLY A 33 -3.71 12.24 -18.92
CA GLY A 33 -3.28 12.58 -20.28
C GLY A 33 -3.92 11.70 -21.37
N VAL A 34 -4.13 10.41 -21.11
CA VAL A 34 -4.83 9.52 -22.05
C VAL A 34 -6.30 9.89 -22.20
N LEU A 35 -7.00 10.21 -21.11
CA LEU A 35 -8.43 10.56 -21.11
C LEU A 35 -8.72 11.84 -21.90
N GLU A 36 -7.79 12.79 -21.96
CA GLU A 36 -7.90 13.99 -22.81
C GLU A 36 -7.98 13.63 -24.30
N ASN A 37 -7.31 12.55 -24.70
CA ASN A 37 -7.20 12.09 -26.08
C ASN A 37 -8.14 10.91 -26.42
N ARG A 38 -8.78 10.32 -25.40
CA ARG A 38 -9.67 9.14 -25.51
C ARG A 38 -11.00 9.41 -24.79
N PRO A 39 -11.92 10.18 -25.39
CA PRO A 39 -13.23 10.47 -24.78
C PRO A 39 -14.13 9.23 -24.66
N ASP A 40 -13.81 8.14 -25.37
CA ASP A 40 -14.48 6.85 -25.32
C ASP A 40 -14.02 5.97 -24.14
N LEU A 41 -12.83 6.23 -23.59
CA LEU A 41 -12.28 5.50 -22.45
C LEU A 41 -12.94 5.97 -21.16
N LYS A 42 -13.41 5.03 -20.34
CA LYS A 42 -13.98 5.31 -19.02
C LYS A 42 -13.01 4.92 -17.92
N LEU A 43 -12.83 5.81 -16.96
CA LEU A 43 -12.04 5.55 -15.74
C LEU A 43 -12.96 5.48 -14.53
N VAL A 44 -12.81 4.41 -13.73
CA VAL A 44 -13.42 4.27 -12.42
C VAL A 44 -12.31 4.21 -11.38
N VAL A 45 -12.31 5.14 -10.43
CA VAL A 45 -11.35 5.15 -9.31
C VAL A 45 -12.11 4.74 -8.05
N MET A 46 -11.76 3.58 -7.50
CA MET A 46 -12.32 3.03 -6.28
C MET A 46 -11.36 3.31 -5.12
N SER A 47 -11.90 3.84 -4.03
CA SER A 47 -11.11 4.28 -2.90
C SER A 47 -11.92 4.24 -1.60
N ASP A 48 -11.23 4.40 -0.46
CA ASP A 48 -11.90 4.58 0.82
C ASP A 48 -12.53 5.99 0.93
N LEU A 49 -13.37 6.18 1.94
CA LEU A 49 -14.06 7.45 2.16
C LEU A 49 -13.09 8.61 2.51
N PHE A 50 -11.96 8.32 3.13
CA PHE A 50 -11.01 9.32 3.61
C PHE A 50 -10.18 9.94 2.46
N ALA A 51 -9.91 9.17 1.42
CA ALA A 51 -9.14 9.61 0.25
C ALA A 51 -10.00 10.26 -0.85
N VAL A 52 -11.32 10.05 -0.84
CA VAL A 52 -12.25 10.59 -1.86
C VAL A 52 -12.11 12.11 -2.07
N PRO A 53 -12.03 12.97 -1.03
CA PRO A 53 -11.91 14.41 -1.25
C PRO A 53 -10.70 14.78 -2.11
N THR A 54 -9.52 14.26 -1.78
CA THR A 54 -8.27 14.57 -2.50
C THR A 54 -8.26 13.98 -3.90
N LEU A 55 -8.79 12.75 -4.09
CA LEU A 55 -8.88 12.13 -5.41
C LEU A 55 -9.87 12.87 -6.32
N VAL A 56 -10.98 13.34 -5.78
CA VAL A 56 -11.96 14.16 -6.53
C VAL A 56 -11.32 15.46 -6.96
N GLU A 57 -10.65 16.17 -6.06
CA GLU A 57 -9.94 17.40 -6.39
C GLU A 57 -8.88 17.18 -7.48
N TYR A 58 -8.09 16.10 -7.38
CA TYR A 58 -7.04 15.80 -8.35
C TYR A 58 -7.57 15.40 -9.75
N PHE A 59 -8.59 14.55 -9.83
CA PHE A 59 -9.13 14.08 -11.11
C PHE A 59 -10.16 15.04 -11.74
N LEU A 60 -10.90 15.77 -10.90
CA LEU A 60 -12.09 16.51 -11.32
C LEU A 60 -12.02 18.00 -10.97
N GLY A 61 -11.09 18.47 -10.13
CA GLY A 61 -11.09 19.84 -9.63
C GLY A 61 -12.46 20.23 -9.06
N ASP A 62 -13.03 21.32 -9.57
CA ASP A 62 -14.37 21.81 -9.19
C ASP A 62 -15.53 21.13 -9.94
N TYR A 63 -15.25 20.21 -10.88
CA TYR A 63 -16.28 19.57 -11.68
C TYR A 63 -17.06 18.52 -10.87
N MET A 64 -18.38 18.70 -10.79
CA MET A 64 -19.31 17.71 -10.23
C MET A 64 -19.50 16.53 -11.20
N ARG A 65 -18.74 15.44 -11.03
CA ARG A 65 -19.06 14.14 -11.64
C ARG A 65 -19.79 13.22 -10.64
N PRO A 66 -20.52 12.20 -11.12
CA PRO A 66 -21.28 11.30 -10.25
C PRO A 66 -20.36 10.56 -9.29
N LYS A 67 -20.54 10.81 -7.99
CA LYS A 67 -19.95 10.01 -6.91
C LYS A 67 -20.90 8.85 -6.61
N LEU A 68 -20.46 7.63 -6.84
CA LEU A 68 -21.20 6.44 -6.41
C LEU A 68 -20.72 6.05 -5.01
N TRP A 69 -21.57 6.27 -4.00
CA TRP A 69 -21.30 5.81 -2.64
C TRP A 69 -21.95 4.45 -2.41
N VAL A 70 -21.13 3.45 -2.10
CA VAL A 70 -21.60 2.14 -1.65
C VAL A 70 -21.49 2.10 -0.13
N PRO A 71 -22.58 2.20 0.62
CA PRO A 71 -22.52 2.18 2.08
C PRO A 71 -21.98 0.83 2.55
N GLY A 72 -20.98 0.88 3.43
CA GLY A 72 -20.45 -0.30 4.09
C GLY A 72 -21.52 -0.99 4.94
N ARG A 73 -21.54 -2.33 4.92
CA ARG A 73 -22.33 -3.14 5.85
C ARG A 73 -21.42 -3.52 7.02
N SER A 74 -21.20 -2.58 7.94
CA SER A 74 -20.45 -2.84 9.17
C SER A 74 -21.36 -2.70 10.37
N HIS A 75 -21.26 -3.65 11.29
CA HIS A 75 -21.82 -3.54 12.62
C HIS A 75 -21.01 -2.55 13.46
N MET A 76 -21.60 -2.10 14.56
CA MET A 76 -20.96 -1.19 15.52
C MET A 76 -19.71 -1.85 16.13
N VAL A 77 -18.61 -1.10 16.17
CA VAL A 77 -17.36 -1.52 16.82
C VAL A 77 -17.09 -0.62 18.01
N GLU A 78 -16.97 -1.20 19.20
CA GLU A 78 -16.55 -0.48 20.41
C GLU A 78 -15.03 -0.25 20.35
N ILE A 79 -14.61 1.01 20.49
CA ILE A 79 -13.20 1.38 20.51
C ILE A 79 -12.73 1.51 21.95
N VAL A 80 -11.72 0.71 22.33
CA VAL A 80 -11.13 0.71 23.67
C VAL A 80 -9.68 1.12 23.57
N HIS A 81 -9.31 2.21 24.23
CA HIS A 81 -7.94 2.73 24.29
C HIS A 81 -7.23 2.34 25.59
N THR A 82 -5.90 2.30 25.57
CA THR A 82 -5.12 2.27 26.81
C THR A 82 -5.16 3.64 27.49
N GLN A 83 -5.15 3.67 28.82
CA GLN A 83 -5.13 4.93 29.57
C GLN A 83 -3.76 5.62 29.52
N GLU A 84 -2.69 4.82 29.46
CA GLU A 84 -1.31 5.29 29.40
C GLU A 84 -0.57 4.67 28.21
N PRO A 85 0.52 5.31 27.73
CA PRO A 85 1.40 4.73 26.73
C PRO A 85 1.98 3.39 27.20
N VAL A 86 1.93 2.37 26.34
CA VAL A 86 2.48 1.05 26.66
C VAL A 86 3.99 1.00 26.40
N ARG A 87 4.74 0.30 27.25
CA ARG A 87 6.20 0.16 27.09
C ARG A 87 6.59 -0.81 25.98
N SER A 88 5.81 -1.87 25.80
CA SER A 88 6.03 -2.89 24.77
C SER A 88 4.70 -3.27 24.13
N HIS A 89 4.57 -2.96 22.85
CA HIS A 89 3.37 -3.26 22.08
C HIS A 89 3.14 -4.76 21.94
N LEU A 90 4.21 -5.56 21.75
CA LEU A 90 4.11 -7.01 21.64
C LEU A 90 3.59 -7.66 22.93
N VAL A 91 4.21 -7.33 24.07
CA VAL A 91 3.80 -7.88 25.38
C VAL A 91 2.37 -7.45 25.72
N SER A 92 2.02 -6.20 25.40
CA SER A 92 0.66 -5.67 25.62
C SER A 92 -0.36 -6.37 24.71
N ALA A 93 -0.01 -6.65 23.46
CA ALA A 93 -0.85 -7.39 22.53
C ALA A 93 -1.09 -8.82 23.01
N ILE A 94 -0.05 -9.55 23.40
CA ILE A 94 -0.17 -10.91 23.95
C ILE A 94 -1.05 -10.92 25.21
N SER A 95 -0.81 -9.98 26.12
CA SER A 95 -1.61 -9.84 27.34
C SER A 95 -3.08 -9.57 27.02
N ARG A 96 -3.35 -8.73 26.02
CA ARG A 96 -4.70 -8.42 25.55
C ARG A 96 -5.37 -9.62 24.89
N VAL A 97 -4.66 -10.39 24.07
CA VAL A 97 -5.15 -11.66 23.49
C VAL A 97 -5.62 -12.60 24.61
N MET A 98 -4.80 -12.79 25.65
CA MET A 98 -5.13 -13.67 26.78
C MET A 98 -6.35 -13.17 27.57
N GLN A 99 -6.47 -11.87 27.77
CA GLN A 99 -7.65 -11.27 28.42
C GLN A 99 -8.92 -11.49 27.59
N ILE A 100 -8.87 -11.20 26.29
CA ILE A 100 -9.99 -11.41 25.38
C ILE A 100 -10.39 -12.89 25.36
N HIS A 101 -9.41 -13.80 25.21
CA HIS A 101 -9.67 -15.24 25.19
C HIS A 101 -10.38 -15.75 26.45
N ARG A 102 -10.05 -15.18 27.62
CA ARG A 102 -10.59 -15.64 28.92
C ARG A 102 -11.92 -15.00 29.29
N PHE A 103 -12.14 -13.74 28.94
CA PHE A 103 -13.25 -12.95 29.49
C PHE A 103 -14.25 -12.47 28.44
N GLU A 104 -13.86 -12.38 27.18
CA GLU A 104 -14.77 -11.95 26.11
C GLU A 104 -15.52 -13.15 25.50
N PRO A 105 -16.78 -12.95 25.05
CA PRO A 105 -17.57 -13.97 24.33
C PRO A 105 -16.91 -14.55 23.08
N ALA A 106 -17.60 -15.50 22.43
CA ALA A 106 -17.13 -16.14 21.21
C ALA A 106 -16.88 -15.11 20.08
N GLY A 107 -15.81 -15.34 19.33
CA GLY A 107 -15.36 -14.47 18.25
C GLY A 107 -13.85 -14.53 18.08
N ASP A 108 -13.38 -14.52 16.83
CA ASP A 108 -11.95 -14.63 16.53
C ASP A 108 -11.23 -13.30 16.73
N ILE A 109 -9.93 -13.39 16.95
CA ILE A 109 -9.05 -12.24 17.24
C ILE A 109 -8.15 -11.97 16.05
N LEU A 110 -8.12 -10.73 15.58
CA LEU A 110 -7.12 -10.22 14.64
C LEU A 110 -6.14 -9.32 15.40
N VAL A 111 -4.85 -9.64 15.31
CA VAL A 111 -3.76 -8.88 15.92
C VAL A 111 -2.92 -8.27 14.81
N PHE A 112 -2.85 -6.95 14.76
CA PHE A 112 -1.92 -6.26 13.88
C PHE A 112 -0.51 -6.28 14.49
N LEU A 113 0.47 -6.81 13.77
CA LEU A 113 1.88 -6.79 14.14
C LEU A 113 2.75 -6.50 12.90
N ILE A 114 4.00 -6.14 13.14
CA ILE A 114 4.92 -5.64 12.12
C ILE A 114 5.78 -6.78 11.52
N TRP A 115 5.90 -7.90 12.22
CA TRP A 115 6.75 -9.01 11.77
C TRP A 115 6.08 -9.86 10.69
N GLU A 116 6.88 -10.43 9.78
CA GLU A 116 6.43 -11.44 8.83
C GLU A 116 5.85 -12.66 9.57
N ALA A 117 4.53 -12.66 9.74
CA ALA A 117 3.81 -13.84 10.17
C ALA A 117 3.56 -14.72 8.95
N MET A 118 3.94 -16.00 9.04
CA MET A 118 3.67 -16.99 7.99
C MET A 118 2.17 -17.05 7.69
N GLN A 119 1.79 -16.70 6.46
CA GLN A 119 0.39 -16.55 6.02
C GLN A 119 -0.33 -17.88 5.74
N GLN A 120 0.33 -19.03 5.89
CA GLN A 120 -0.13 -20.29 5.29
C GLN A 120 -1.42 -20.89 5.89
N LYS A 121 -1.94 -20.37 7.02
CA LYS A 121 -3.07 -20.96 7.76
C LYS A 121 -4.22 -20.00 8.11
N ILE A 122 -4.23 -18.81 7.54
CA ILE A 122 -5.20 -17.75 7.92
C ILE A 122 -6.67 -18.16 7.67
N TYR A 123 -6.91 -18.98 6.64
CA TYR A 123 -8.25 -19.45 6.27
C TYR A 123 -8.69 -20.76 6.93
N GLU A 124 -7.83 -21.37 7.74
CA GLU A 124 -8.26 -22.54 8.52
C GLU A 124 -9.36 -22.15 9.53
N PRO A 125 -10.33 -23.04 9.79
CA PRO A 125 -11.34 -22.80 10.80
C PRO A 125 -10.70 -22.72 12.19
N ALA A 126 -11.42 -22.12 13.14
CA ALA A 126 -10.99 -22.12 14.53
C ALA A 126 -10.81 -23.56 15.04
N PRO A 127 -9.84 -23.82 15.94
CA PRO A 127 -9.57 -25.17 16.43
C PRO A 127 -10.82 -25.76 17.11
N PRO A 128 -11.05 -27.08 17.01
CA PRO A 128 -12.19 -27.72 17.66
C PRO A 128 -12.07 -27.60 19.19
N PRO A 129 -13.19 -27.80 19.92
CA PRO A 129 -13.15 -27.88 21.37
C PRO A 129 -12.11 -28.90 21.86
N VAL A 130 -11.32 -28.51 22.86
CA VAL A 130 -10.33 -29.41 23.49
C VAL A 130 -11.01 -30.55 24.26
N ILE A 131 -12.24 -30.32 24.72
CA ILE A 131 -13.06 -31.28 25.46
C ILE A 131 -14.36 -31.49 24.69
N GLU A 132 -14.85 -32.72 24.61
CA GLU A 132 -16.11 -33.07 23.96
C GLU A 132 -17.28 -32.31 24.60
N GLY A 133 -18.04 -31.54 23.79
CA GLY A 133 -19.10 -30.65 24.27
C GLY A 133 -18.61 -29.32 24.90
N GLY A 134 -17.30 -29.05 24.90
CA GLY A 134 -16.71 -27.79 25.34
C GLY A 134 -16.94 -26.64 24.35
N PRO A 135 -16.59 -25.40 24.73
CA PRO A 135 -16.70 -24.26 23.84
C PRO A 135 -15.79 -24.44 22.60
N PRO A 136 -16.20 -23.95 21.42
CA PRO A 136 -15.34 -23.93 20.25
C PRO A 136 -14.05 -23.18 20.56
N GLY A 137 -12.94 -23.66 20.01
CA GLY A 137 -11.68 -22.94 20.09
C GLY A 137 -11.78 -21.58 19.42
N ARG A 138 -10.86 -20.69 19.75
CA ARG A 138 -10.80 -19.33 19.19
C ARG A 138 -9.64 -19.24 18.21
N LYS A 139 -9.89 -18.75 16.99
CA LYS A 139 -8.80 -18.46 16.06
C LYS A 139 -8.16 -17.12 16.44
N ILE A 140 -6.84 -17.10 16.41
CA ILE A 140 -6.05 -15.88 16.57
C ILE A 140 -5.26 -15.71 15.29
N VAL A 141 -5.56 -14.67 14.53
CA VAL A 141 -4.82 -14.30 13.33
C VAL A 141 -3.87 -13.18 13.68
N VAL A 142 -2.59 -13.37 13.36
CA VAL A 142 -1.57 -12.33 13.43
C VAL A 142 -1.28 -11.88 12.00
N SER A 143 -1.43 -10.60 11.72
CA SER A 143 -1.27 -10.04 10.38
C SER A 143 -0.58 -8.68 10.40
N THR A 144 0.03 -8.33 9.28
CA THR A 144 0.46 -6.95 8.96
C THR A 144 -0.72 -6.15 8.42
N SER A 145 -0.45 -4.98 7.82
CA SER A 145 -1.45 -4.13 7.15
C SER A 145 -2.22 -4.83 6.02
N ILE A 146 -1.79 -6.01 5.55
CA ILE A 146 -2.52 -6.77 4.51
C ILE A 146 -3.96 -7.11 4.94
N ALA A 147 -4.22 -7.28 6.25
CA ALA A 147 -5.57 -7.51 6.77
C ALA A 147 -6.46 -6.25 6.81
N GLU A 148 -5.89 -5.06 6.64
CA GLU A 148 -6.61 -3.78 6.62
C GLU A 148 -7.51 -3.69 5.38
N THR A 149 -6.98 -4.06 4.21
CA THR A 149 -7.62 -3.87 2.91
C THR A 149 -7.76 -5.19 2.14
N SER A 150 -6.66 -5.92 1.95
CA SER A 150 -6.58 -7.02 0.98
C SER A 150 -7.14 -8.38 1.46
N LEU A 151 -7.28 -8.61 2.77
CA LEU A 151 -7.76 -9.88 3.33
C LEU A 151 -9.08 -9.75 4.09
N LYS A 152 -10.10 -10.49 3.62
CA LYS A 152 -11.37 -10.67 4.31
C LYS A 152 -11.34 -11.97 5.11
N ILE A 153 -11.11 -11.85 6.41
CA ILE A 153 -11.14 -12.98 7.34
C ILE A 153 -12.50 -12.97 8.04
N ASP A 154 -13.31 -13.99 7.79
CA ASP A 154 -14.60 -14.16 8.45
C ASP A 154 -14.40 -14.59 9.91
N GLY A 155 -15.37 -14.23 10.76
CA GLY A 155 -15.38 -14.60 12.19
C GLY A 155 -14.59 -13.67 13.11
N ILE A 156 -13.86 -12.67 12.57
CA ILE A 156 -13.17 -11.66 13.39
C ILE A 156 -14.21 -10.77 14.09
N VAL A 157 -14.12 -10.74 15.42
CA VAL A 157 -14.97 -9.92 16.31
C VAL A 157 -14.12 -9.01 17.20
N TYR A 158 -12.86 -9.37 17.40
CA TYR A 158 -11.91 -8.64 18.22
C TYR A 158 -10.70 -8.24 17.40
N VAL A 159 -10.36 -6.95 17.44
CA VAL A 159 -9.13 -6.42 16.83
C VAL A 159 -8.23 -5.91 17.95
N ILE A 160 -6.93 -6.19 17.84
CA ILE A 160 -5.88 -5.59 18.66
C ILE A 160 -5.00 -4.78 17.72
N ASP A 161 -4.98 -3.46 17.92
CA ASP A 161 -4.25 -2.52 17.08
C ASP A 161 -3.15 -1.81 17.90
N PRO A 162 -1.87 -2.14 17.68
CA PRO A 162 -0.77 -1.42 18.27
C PRO A 162 -0.60 0.02 17.80
N GLY A 163 -1.16 0.39 16.64
CA GLY A 163 -1.02 1.73 16.08
C GLY A 163 0.23 1.95 15.21
N PHE A 164 0.87 0.87 14.73
CA PHE A 164 2.09 0.94 13.93
C PHE A 164 2.01 0.18 12.61
N VAL A 165 2.87 0.58 11.68
CA VAL A 165 3.09 -0.04 10.38
C VAL A 165 4.58 0.08 10.03
N GLU A 166 5.09 -0.86 9.24
CA GLU A 166 6.42 -0.72 8.64
C GLU A 166 6.29 -0.12 7.26
N GLN A 167 7.11 0.89 6.98
CA GLN A 167 7.08 1.62 5.71
C GLN A 167 8.50 1.83 5.20
N ILE A 168 8.62 1.87 3.88
CA ILE A 168 9.87 2.22 3.19
C ILE A 168 10.10 3.73 3.31
N PHE A 169 11.32 4.10 3.69
CA PHE A 169 11.85 5.45 3.68
C PHE A 169 13.13 5.51 2.86
N TYR A 170 13.17 6.42 1.90
CA TYR A 170 14.33 6.70 1.06
C TYR A 170 15.02 7.99 1.52
N ASN A 171 16.32 7.89 1.80
CA ASN A 171 17.17 9.05 2.04
C ASN A 171 17.94 9.39 0.76
N PRO A 172 17.58 10.47 0.03
CA PRO A 172 18.22 10.80 -1.25
C PRO A 172 19.70 11.20 -1.10
N ARG A 173 20.11 11.72 0.06
CA ARG A 173 21.51 12.08 0.32
C ARG A 173 22.38 10.86 0.56
N ALA A 174 21.87 9.91 1.35
CA ALA A 174 22.57 8.66 1.65
C ALA A 174 22.41 7.59 0.55
N ARG A 175 21.43 7.76 -0.35
CA ARG A 175 21.05 6.80 -1.41
C ARG A 175 20.71 5.42 -0.87
N VAL A 176 20.01 5.40 0.27
CA VAL A 176 19.61 4.17 0.96
C VAL A 176 18.12 4.21 1.21
N GLU A 177 17.48 3.10 0.89
CA GLU A 177 16.14 2.77 1.38
C GLU A 177 16.27 1.96 2.67
N SER A 178 15.47 2.33 3.66
CA SER A 178 15.37 1.59 4.90
C SER A 178 13.90 1.40 5.27
N LEU A 179 13.60 0.22 5.81
CA LEU A 179 12.32 -0.02 6.46
C LEU A 179 12.34 0.64 7.84
N SER A 180 11.31 1.42 8.13
CA SER A 180 11.13 2.09 9.40
C SER A 180 9.73 1.85 9.93
N VAL A 181 9.65 1.63 11.24
CA VAL A 181 8.37 1.52 11.94
C VAL A 181 7.85 2.91 12.27
N THR A 182 6.64 3.20 11.81
CA THR A 182 5.97 4.50 12.00
C THR A 182 4.57 4.31 12.55
N GLY A 183 4.02 5.39 13.12
CA GLY A 183 2.62 5.42 13.54
C GLY A 183 1.69 5.37 12.35
N ILE A 184 0.56 4.69 12.49
CA ILE A 184 -0.46 4.60 11.43
C ILE A 184 -1.19 5.93 11.26
N SER A 185 -1.88 6.08 10.13
CA SER A 185 -2.82 7.20 9.96
C SER A 185 -4.12 6.96 10.74
N TYR A 186 -4.88 8.03 10.97
CA TYR A 186 -6.24 7.93 11.49
C TYR A 186 -7.13 7.06 10.58
N ALA A 187 -7.04 7.27 9.25
CA ALA A 187 -7.78 6.45 8.28
C ALA A 187 -7.46 4.96 8.42
N SER A 188 -6.19 4.60 8.60
CA SER A 188 -5.77 3.21 8.84
C SER A 188 -6.31 2.67 10.16
N ALA A 189 -6.24 3.46 11.24
CA ALA A 189 -6.78 3.07 12.54
C ALA A 189 -8.29 2.77 12.47
N GLU A 190 -9.05 3.53 11.67
CA GLU A 190 -10.48 3.27 11.46
C GLU A 190 -10.71 1.99 10.66
N LYS A 191 -9.98 1.76 9.56
CA LYS A 191 -10.08 0.52 8.77
C LYS A 191 -9.76 -0.73 9.58
N ARG A 192 -8.71 -0.67 10.40
CA ARG A 192 -8.34 -1.75 11.32
C ARG A 192 -9.48 -2.06 12.28
N SER A 193 -10.11 -1.04 12.87
CA SER A 193 -11.27 -1.21 13.74
C SER A 193 -12.45 -1.87 13.02
N LEU A 194 -12.73 -1.47 11.77
CA LEU A 194 -13.84 -2.01 10.99
C LEU A 194 -13.71 -3.52 10.69
N CYS A 195 -12.51 -4.10 10.80
CA CYS A 195 -12.32 -5.54 10.68
C CYS A 195 -13.12 -6.35 11.73
N ALA A 196 -13.33 -5.78 12.92
CA ALA A 196 -14.13 -6.38 13.99
C ALA A 196 -15.65 -6.32 13.73
N GLY A 197 -16.11 -5.44 12.85
CA GLY A 197 -17.52 -5.15 12.62
C GLY A 197 -18.13 -5.87 11.41
N ARG A 198 -17.40 -6.77 10.75
CA ARG A 198 -17.84 -7.35 9.46
C ARG A 198 -19.03 -8.30 9.58
N THR A 199 -19.09 -9.09 10.66
CA THR A 199 -20.09 -10.17 10.81
C THR A 199 -21.11 -9.90 11.91
N GLN A 200 -20.70 -9.20 12.97
CA GLN A 200 -21.52 -8.85 14.12
C GLN A 200 -20.86 -7.68 14.88
N PRO A 201 -21.51 -7.08 15.90
CA PRO A 201 -20.86 -6.06 16.73
C PRO A 201 -19.57 -6.60 17.35
N GLY A 202 -18.53 -5.78 17.33
CA GLY A 202 -17.18 -6.18 17.73
C GLY A 202 -16.47 -5.15 18.60
N LYS A 203 -15.22 -5.43 18.98
CA LYS A 203 -14.38 -4.50 19.75
C LYS A 203 -13.00 -4.34 19.11
N CYS A 204 -12.51 -3.12 19.09
CA CYS A 204 -11.15 -2.79 18.70
C CYS A 204 -10.39 -2.26 19.92
N PHE A 205 -9.34 -2.97 20.31
CA PHE A 205 -8.45 -2.60 21.41
C PHE A 205 -7.20 -1.91 20.85
N ARG A 206 -7.18 -0.59 20.93
CA ARG A 206 -6.05 0.25 20.55
C ARG A 206 -5.05 0.30 21.70
N LEU A 207 -3.81 -0.13 21.46
CA LEU A 207 -2.74 -0.16 22.46
C LEU A 207 -2.02 1.19 22.62
N TYR A 208 -2.77 2.26 22.40
CA TYR A 208 -2.36 3.65 22.48
C TYR A 208 -3.53 4.49 23.02
N THR A 209 -3.20 5.66 23.57
CA THR A 209 -4.18 6.57 24.20
C THR A 209 -5.18 7.13 23.17
N SER A 210 -6.29 7.70 23.65
CA SER A 210 -7.37 8.22 22.79
C SER A 210 -7.04 9.51 22.04
N VAL A 211 -5.95 10.18 22.40
CA VAL A 211 -5.44 11.39 21.74
C VAL A 211 -4.07 11.16 21.09
N PRO A 212 -3.94 10.16 20.21
CA PRO A 212 -2.68 9.96 19.50
C PRO A 212 -2.51 11.07 18.46
N ASN A 213 -1.28 11.57 18.29
CA ASN A 213 -0.96 12.55 17.26
C ASN A 213 -0.79 11.84 15.90
N LEU A 214 -1.89 11.33 15.33
CA LEU A 214 -1.88 10.61 14.04
C LEU A 214 -2.14 11.58 12.89
N ALA A 215 -1.45 11.34 11.77
CA ALA A 215 -1.79 11.99 10.51
C ALA A 215 -3.19 11.54 10.03
N GLY A 216 -3.92 12.41 9.33
CA GLY A 216 -5.27 12.09 8.85
C GLY A 216 -5.29 10.90 7.88
N VAL A 217 -4.42 10.94 6.88
CA VAL A 217 -4.19 9.88 5.87
C VAL A 217 -2.70 9.54 5.80
N ALA A 218 -2.38 8.36 5.27
CA ALA A 218 -0.98 7.95 5.09
C ALA A 218 -0.29 8.80 4.02
N TYR A 219 1.02 9.03 4.19
CA TYR A 219 1.82 9.71 3.18
C TYR A 219 2.01 8.81 1.94
N PRO A 220 1.82 9.36 0.73
CA PRO A 220 1.94 8.60 -0.52
C PRO A 220 3.37 8.08 -0.71
N GLU A 221 3.48 6.92 -1.35
CA GLU A 221 4.77 6.23 -1.53
C GLU A 221 5.78 7.04 -2.34
N ILE A 222 5.31 7.83 -3.31
CA ILE A 222 6.14 8.67 -4.17
C ILE A 222 7.02 9.68 -3.42
N LEU A 223 6.61 10.10 -2.22
CA LEU A 223 7.35 11.05 -1.38
C LEU A 223 8.40 10.38 -0.49
N ARG A 224 8.40 9.04 -0.41
CA ARG A 224 9.21 8.28 0.55
C ARG A 224 10.00 7.12 -0.05
N SER A 225 9.92 6.88 -1.35
CA SER A 225 10.65 5.80 -2.04
C SER A 225 11.66 6.35 -3.06
N ASN A 226 12.60 5.51 -3.48
CA ASN A 226 13.43 5.81 -4.64
C ASN A 226 12.57 5.81 -5.92
N LEU A 227 13.04 6.50 -6.97
CA LEU A 227 12.27 6.68 -8.21
C LEU A 227 12.96 6.07 -9.44
N PHE A 228 13.90 5.13 -9.26
CA PHE A 228 14.70 4.60 -10.39
C PHE A 228 13.80 3.90 -11.42
N ASN A 229 13.00 2.94 -10.96
CA ASN A 229 12.03 2.24 -11.80
C ASN A 229 10.92 3.17 -12.32
N THR A 230 10.45 4.09 -11.48
CA THR A 230 9.42 5.07 -11.85
C THR A 230 9.89 5.95 -13.01
N VAL A 231 11.09 6.53 -12.91
CA VAL A 231 11.66 7.38 -13.97
C VAL A 231 11.92 6.58 -15.25
N LEU A 232 12.46 5.36 -15.13
CA LEU A 232 12.66 4.48 -16.29
C LEU A 232 11.33 4.17 -16.99
N THR A 233 10.28 3.88 -16.22
CA THR A 233 8.94 3.61 -16.73
C THR A 233 8.33 4.84 -17.39
N LEU A 234 8.42 6.02 -16.76
CA LEU A 234 7.92 7.28 -17.33
C LEU A 234 8.63 7.62 -18.65
N LYS A 235 9.96 7.43 -18.73
CA LYS A 235 10.72 7.62 -19.97
C LYS A 235 10.30 6.64 -21.06
N LYS A 236 10.09 5.36 -20.72
CA LYS A 236 9.54 4.35 -21.64
C LYS A 236 8.14 4.70 -22.15
N LEU A 237 7.33 5.37 -21.33
CA LEU A 237 6.00 5.87 -21.73
C LEU A 237 6.07 7.10 -22.65
N GLY A 238 7.28 7.61 -22.94
CA GLY A 238 7.47 8.80 -23.78
C GLY A 238 7.27 10.11 -23.02
N ILE A 239 7.30 10.09 -21.69
CA ILE A 239 7.18 11.31 -20.88
C ILE A 239 8.55 11.97 -20.78
N GLU A 240 8.71 13.07 -21.50
CA GLU A 240 9.96 13.81 -21.57
C GLU A 240 10.16 14.73 -20.35
N ASP A 241 9.13 15.52 -20.03
CA ASP A 241 9.15 16.48 -18.93
C ASP A 241 8.66 15.83 -17.62
N LEU A 242 9.60 15.21 -16.92
CA LEU A 242 9.33 14.57 -15.62
C LEU A 242 9.06 15.56 -14.49
N VAL A 243 9.39 16.84 -14.65
CA VAL A 243 9.24 17.88 -13.61
C VAL A 243 7.81 18.39 -13.61
N HIS A 244 7.23 18.59 -14.79
CA HIS A 244 5.86 19.07 -14.97
C HIS A 244 4.85 17.95 -15.26
N PHE A 245 5.25 16.69 -15.10
CA PHE A 245 4.31 15.58 -15.12
C PHE A 245 3.23 15.76 -14.03
N ASP A 246 2.01 15.37 -14.35
CA ASP A 246 0.81 15.59 -13.53
C ASP A 246 0.74 14.63 -12.34
N TYR A 247 1.70 14.73 -11.41
CA TYR A 247 1.67 13.99 -10.15
C TYR A 247 0.56 14.54 -9.24
N MET A 248 -0.10 13.63 -8.52
CA MET A 248 -0.99 14.04 -7.43
C MET A 248 -0.21 14.69 -6.28
N ASP A 249 0.95 14.11 -5.94
CA ASP A 249 1.92 14.69 -5.02
C ASP A 249 3.30 14.64 -5.69
N PRO A 250 3.88 15.78 -6.13
CA PRO A 250 5.14 15.77 -6.85
C PRO A 250 6.31 15.36 -5.95
N PRO A 251 7.20 14.46 -6.41
CA PRO A 251 8.38 14.10 -5.63
C PRO A 251 9.37 15.27 -5.51
N ALA A 252 10.26 15.20 -4.52
CA ALA A 252 11.32 16.19 -4.38
C ALA A 252 12.21 16.24 -5.64
N PRO A 253 12.53 17.42 -6.19
CA PRO A 253 13.35 17.53 -7.41
C PRO A 253 14.71 16.84 -7.31
N VAL A 254 15.30 16.84 -6.11
CA VAL A 254 16.56 16.14 -5.83
C VAL A 254 16.44 14.63 -6.04
N THR A 255 15.31 14.03 -5.70
CA THR A 255 15.05 12.59 -5.88
C THR A 255 14.95 12.24 -7.37
N LEU A 256 14.25 13.06 -8.17
CA LEU A 256 14.18 12.90 -9.63
C LEU A 256 15.56 13.05 -10.28
N MET A 257 16.31 14.10 -9.92
CA MET A 257 17.67 14.31 -10.44
C MET A 257 18.59 13.13 -10.12
N HIS A 258 18.50 12.56 -8.91
CA HIS A 258 19.28 11.38 -8.56
C HIS A 258 18.90 10.16 -9.40
N ALA A 259 17.60 9.93 -9.64
CA ALA A 259 17.15 8.82 -10.48
C ALA A 259 17.66 8.95 -11.92
N LEU A 260 17.55 10.15 -12.52
CA LEU A 260 18.10 10.43 -13.84
C LEU A 260 19.61 10.18 -13.91
N ASN A 261 20.37 10.66 -12.93
CA ASN A 261 21.82 10.45 -12.87
C ASN A 261 22.19 8.97 -12.77
N VAL A 262 21.48 8.19 -11.93
CA VAL A 262 21.74 6.75 -11.80
C VAL A 262 21.44 6.02 -13.11
N LEU A 263 20.31 6.32 -13.76
CA LEU A 263 19.95 5.70 -15.04
C LEU A 263 20.93 6.07 -16.17
N SER A 264 21.42 7.31 -16.21
CA SER A 264 22.48 7.73 -17.12
C SER A 264 23.80 6.98 -16.84
N CYS A 265 24.24 6.85 -15.58
CA CYS A 265 25.41 6.04 -15.23
C CYS A 265 25.25 4.54 -15.56
N LEU A 266 24.02 4.03 -15.50
CA LEU A 266 23.70 2.67 -15.94
C LEU A 266 23.69 2.54 -17.48
N GLY A 267 23.73 3.64 -18.23
CA GLY A 267 23.62 3.63 -19.69
C GLY A 267 22.19 3.39 -20.18
N ALA A 268 21.20 3.49 -19.29
CA ALA A 268 19.78 3.40 -19.64
C ALA A 268 19.30 4.70 -20.32
N LEU A 269 19.92 5.83 -19.99
CA LEU A 269 19.67 7.14 -20.61
C LEU A 269 20.94 7.65 -21.29
N ASP A 270 20.77 8.37 -22.41
CA ASP A 270 21.84 9.13 -23.07
C ASP A 270 22.09 10.50 -22.40
N ASP A 271 23.02 11.29 -22.94
CA ASP A 271 23.41 12.59 -22.40
C ASP A 271 22.28 13.64 -22.52
N GLU A 272 21.37 13.45 -23.47
CA GLU A 272 20.16 14.24 -23.66
C GLU A 272 18.99 13.77 -22.76
N GLY A 273 19.15 12.65 -22.06
CA GLY A 273 18.14 12.09 -21.16
C GLY A 273 17.04 11.28 -21.87
N ASN A 274 17.28 10.82 -23.09
CA ASN A 274 16.44 9.89 -23.83
C ASN A 274 16.80 8.44 -23.51
N LEU A 275 15.84 7.54 -23.73
CA LEU A 275 16.01 6.12 -23.47
C LEU A 275 16.92 5.48 -24.52
N THR A 276 17.97 4.79 -24.08
CA THR A 276 18.88 4.05 -24.96
C THR A 276 18.29 2.67 -25.33
N PRO A 277 18.85 1.95 -26.33
CA PRO A 277 18.47 0.56 -26.58
C PRO A 277 18.65 -0.34 -25.35
N LEU A 278 19.68 -0.09 -24.54
CA LEU A 278 19.90 -0.78 -23.28
C LEU A 278 18.79 -0.44 -22.27
N GLY A 279 18.43 0.84 -22.15
CA GLY A 279 17.34 1.30 -21.29
C GLY A 279 15.98 0.70 -21.66
N GLU A 280 15.66 0.58 -22.96
CA GLU A 280 14.44 -0.07 -23.43
C GLU A 280 14.40 -1.53 -22.97
N ILE A 281 15.49 -2.28 -23.15
CA ILE A 281 15.58 -3.68 -22.70
C ILE A 281 15.47 -3.78 -21.17
N MET A 282 16.21 -2.95 -20.43
CA MET A 282 16.18 -2.92 -18.96
C MET A 282 14.77 -2.69 -18.43
N SER A 283 13.98 -1.84 -19.10
CA SER A 283 12.62 -1.49 -18.71
C SER A 283 11.57 -2.59 -18.92
N GLU A 284 11.94 -3.69 -19.61
CA GLU A 284 11.07 -4.88 -19.74
C GLU A 284 11.20 -5.83 -18.53
N PHE A 285 12.25 -5.69 -17.73
CA PHE A 285 12.47 -6.55 -16.56
C PHE A 285 11.74 -6.00 -15.33
N PRO A 286 11.07 -6.85 -14.53
CA PRO A 286 10.41 -6.46 -13.28
C PRO A 286 11.43 -6.39 -12.12
N LEU A 287 12.57 -5.74 -12.34
CA LEU A 287 13.69 -5.69 -11.41
C LEU A 287 14.19 -4.25 -11.26
N ASP A 288 14.95 -3.98 -10.20
CA ASP A 288 15.63 -2.70 -10.04
C ASP A 288 16.60 -2.45 -11.23
N PRO A 289 16.76 -1.21 -11.72
CA PRO A 289 17.56 -0.97 -12.93
C PRO A 289 19.01 -1.45 -12.81
N GLN A 290 19.57 -1.49 -11.61
CA GLN A 290 20.91 -2.04 -11.39
C GLN A 290 20.95 -3.55 -11.67
N MET A 291 19.94 -4.30 -11.20
CA MET A 291 19.81 -5.73 -11.43
C MET A 291 19.43 -6.04 -12.88
N SER A 292 18.56 -5.23 -13.48
CA SER A 292 18.21 -5.34 -14.90
C SER A 292 19.46 -5.17 -15.78
N LYS A 293 20.30 -4.17 -15.51
CA LYS A 293 21.58 -4.00 -16.23
C LYS A 293 22.48 -5.21 -16.07
N MET A 294 22.61 -5.73 -14.85
CA MET A 294 23.45 -6.90 -14.57
C MET A 294 23.01 -8.11 -15.41
N LEU A 295 21.71 -8.40 -15.45
CA LEU A 295 21.16 -9.49 -16.26
C LEU A 295 21.38 -9.27 -17.76
N VAL A 296 21.10 -8.07 -18.27
CA VAL A 296 21.21 -7.75 -19.70
C VAL A 296 22.65 -7.87 -20.21
N VAL A 297 23.62 -7.48 -19.39
CA VAL A 297 25.04 -7.48 -19.77
C VAL A 297 25.74 -8.82 -19.44
N SER A 298 25.16 -9.66 -18.58
CA SER A 298 25.74 -10.97 -18.19
C SER A 298 26.18 -11.88 -19.36
N PRO A 299 25.53 -11.90 -20.55
CA PRO A 299 25.98 -12.74 -21.66
C PRO A 299 27.36 -12.32 -22.19
N GLU A 300 27.71 -11.03 -22.11
CA GLU A 300 29.03 -10.53 -22.52
C GLU A 300 30.15 -11.07 -21.63
N PHE A 301 29.81 -11.48 -20.40
CA PHE A 301 30.71 -12.07 -19.41
C PHE A 301 30.61 -13.60 -19.33
N ASN A 302 29.73 -14.23 -20.12
CA ASN A 302 29.44 -15.68 -20.08
C ASN A 302 29.03 -16.19 -18.68
N CYS A 303 28.29 -15.37 -17.90
CA CYS A 303 27.86 -15.73 -16.54
C CYS A 303 26.35 -15.60 -16.31
N SER A 304 25.54 -15.67 -17.37
CA SER A 304 24.08 -15.47 -17.29
C SER A 304 23.33 -16.54 -16.51
N ASN A 305 23.90 -17.74 -16.31
CA ASN A 305 23.23 -18.80 -15.53
C ASN A 305 23.49 -18.64 -14.02
N GLU A 306 24.58 -17.97 -13.67
CA GLU A 306 25.01 -17.71 -12.29
C GLU A 306 24.35 -16.47 -11.70
N ILE A 307 23.90 -15.54 -12.55
CA ILE A 307 23.16 -14.31 -12.20
C ILE A 307 21.65 -14.58 -12.19
#